data_AF-G2KS09-F1
#
_entry.id   AF-G2KS09-F1
#
_cell.length_a   1.000
_cell.length_b   1.000
_cell.length_c   1.000
_cell.angle_alpha   90.00
_cell.angle_beta   90.00
_cell.angle_gamma   90.00
#
_symmetry.space_group_name_H-M   'P 1'
#
loop_
_entity.id
_entity.type
_entity.pdbx_description
1 polymer ?
#
loop_
_entity_poly.entity_id
_entity_poly.type
_entity_poly.pdbx_seq_one_letter_code
_entity_poly.pdbx_strand_id
1 'polypeptide(L)' 'MFKSARIEEQIEREQKRPRPDWMRLLKLKKLRLLIRDRLYRVAQGRDVWRGPIAPTAQPIPVRVKWRRN' A
#
# COMPACT_ATOMS: atom_id res chain seq x y z
N MET A 1 6.55 -6.39 -15.75
CA MET A 1 6.23 -6.68 -14.33
C MET A 1 7.46 -7.27 -13.62
N PHE A 2 8.40 -6.46 -13.12
CA PHE A 2 9.74 -6.97 -12.72
C PHE A 2 10.26 -6.51 -11.35
N LYS A 3 9.48 -5.77 -10.55
CA LYS A 3 9.98 -5.18 -9.29
C LYS A 3 10.12 -6.19 -8.15
N SER A 4 9.31 -7.25 -8.11
CA SER A 4 9.35 -8.28 -7.06
C SER A 4 10.56 -9.21 -7.19
N ALA A 5 10.85 -9.69 -8.41
CA ALA A 5 11.97 -10.60 -8.69
C ALA A 5 13.32 -10.01 -8.27
N ARG A 6 13.54 -8.72 -8.51
CA ARG A 6 14.77 -8.02 -8.09
C ARG A 6 14.93 -7.93 -6.57
N ILE A 7 13.83 -7.83 -5.83
CA ILE A 7 13.86 -7.81 -4.36
C ILE A 7 14.18 -9.20 -3.83
N GLU A 8 13.63 -10.25 -4.44
CA GLU A 8 13.95 -11.64 -4.09
C GLU A 8 15.42 -11.97 -4.34
N GLU A 9 15.96 -11.58 -5.50
CA GLU A 9 17.38 -11.73 -5.82
C GLU A 9 18.28 -11.04 -4.77
N GLN A 10 17.91 -9.83 -4.34
CA GLN A 10 18.65 -9.10 -3.30
C GLN A 10 18.57 -9.78 -1.93
N ILE A 11 17.43 -10.38 -1.57
CA ILE A 11 17.26 -11.14 -0.33
C ILE A 11 18.16 -12.38 -0.38
N GLU A 12 18.11 -13.14 -1.47
CA GLU A 12 18.93 -14.35 -1.63
C GLU A 12 20.42 -14.03 -1.59
N ARG A 13 20.84 -12.95 -2.26
CA ARG A 13 22.23 -12.51 -2.28
C ARG A 13 22.71 -12.05 -0.90
N GLU A 14 21.89 -11.35 -0.13
CA GLU A 14 22.24 -10.92 1.23
C GLU A 14 22.25 -12.10 2.21
N GLN A 15 21.35 -13.06 2.04
CA GLN A 15 21.27 -14.25 2.89
C GLN A 15 22.42 -15.23 2.66
N LYS A 16 22.95 -15.30 1.43
CA LYS A 16 24.12 -16.12 1.06
C LYS A 16 25.46 -15.50 1.49
N ARG A 17 25.48 -14.28 2.04
CA ARG A 17 26.74 -13.63 2.46
C ARG A 17 27.31 -14.31 3.72
N PRO A 18 28.65 -14.38 3.87
CA PRO A 18 29.29 -14.91 5.07
C PRO A 18 28.98 -14.12 6.35
N ARG A 19 28.67 -12.82 6.20
CA ARG A 19 28.20 -11.94 7.28
C ARG A 19 26.96 -11.19 6.78
N PRO A 20 25.75 -11.75 6.96
CA PRO A 20 24.54 -11.12 6.49
C PRO A 20 24.21 -9.89 7.35
N ASP A 21 23.88 -8.77 6.70
CA ASP A 21 23.29 -7.63 7.39
C ASP A 21 21.81 -7.92 7.67
N TRP A 22 21.52 -8.32 8.92
CA TRP A 22 20.18 -8.66 9.38
C TRP A 22 19.19 -7.51 9.24
N MET A 23 19.64 -6.27 9.43
CA MET A 23 18.78 -5.09 9.39
C MET A 23 18.41 -4.75 7.95
N ARG A 24 19.36 -4.92 7.02
CA ARG A 24 19.09 -4.85 5.58
C ARG A 24 18.18 -5.99 5.11
N LEU A 25 18.39 -7.22 5.58
CA LEU A 25 17.55 -8.37 5.26
C LEU A 25 16.10 -8.16 5.73
N LEU A 26 15.92 -7.63 6.93
CA LEU A 26 14.60 -7.29 7.49
C LEU A 26 13.90 -6.22 6.63
N LYS A 27 14.61 -5.16 6.23
CA LYS A 27 14.08 -4.11 5.34
C LYS A 27 13.60 -4.69 4.01
N LEU A 28 14.40 -5.56 3.38
CA LEU A 28 14.04 -6.19 2.10
C LEU A 28 12.81 -7.11 2.24
N LYS A 29 12.75 -7.93 3.29
CA LYS A 29 11.58 -8.79 3.56
C LYS A 29 10.32 -7.96 3.84
N LYS A 30 10.44 -6.84 4.57
CA LYS A 30 9.33 -5.92 4.82
C LYS A 30 8.83 -5.27 3.52
N LEU A 31 9.74 -4.84 2.65
CA LEU A 31 9.38 -4.32 1.33
C LEU A 31 8.64 -5.36 0.48
N ARG A 32 9.09 -6.62 0.48
CA ARG A 32 8.39 -7.72 -0.19
C ARG A 32 6.96 -7.90 0.33
N LEU A 33 6.78 -7.88 1.66
CA LEU A 33 5.46 -7.97 2.29
C LEU A 33 4.55 -6.80 1.90
N LEU A 34 5.05 -5.56 1.94
CA LEU A 34 4.28 -4.37 1.56
C LEU A 34 3.82 -4.42 0.11
N ILE A 35 4.66 -4.89 -0.81
CA ILE A 35 4.29 -5.05 -2.22
C ILE A 35 3.20 -6.13 -2.36
N ARG A 36 3.34 -7.27 -1.67
CA ARG A 36 2.35 -8.34 -1.70
C ARG A 36 1.01 -7.87 -1.14
N ASP A 37 1.02 -7.16 -0.03
CA ASP A 37 -0.18 -6.63 0.61
C ASP A 37 -0.88 -5.60 -0.28
N ARG A 38 -0.11 -4.69 -0.89
CA ARG A 38 -0.65 -3.75 -1.89
C ARG A 38 -1.27 -4.47 -3.09
N LEU A 39 -0.59 -5.48 -3.65
CA LEU A 39 -1.15 -6.26 -4.76
C LEU A 39 -2.43 -6.99 -4.35
N TYR A 40 -2.47 -7.53 -3.14
CA TYR A 40 -3.65 -8.17 -2.60
C TYR A 40 -4.81 -7.17 -2.42
N ARG A 41 -4.54 -5.99 -1.87
CA ARG A 41 -5.53 -4.90 -1.71
C ARG A 41 -6.04 -4.38 -3.06
N VAL A 42 -5.18 -4.25 -4.06
CA VAL A 42 -5.55 -3.92 -5.45
C VAL A 42 -6.43 -5.02 -6.05
N ALA A 43 -6.04 -6.29 -5.91
CA ALA A 43 -6.80 -7.43 -6.44
C ALA A 43 -8.19 -7.55 -5.79
N GLN A 44 -8.32 -7.15 -4.52
CA GLN A 44 -9.60 -7.09 -3.82
C GLN A 44 -10.44 -5.84 -4.13
N GLY A 45 -9.97 -4.96 -5.04
CA GLY A 45 -10.65 -3.70 -5.34
C GLY A 45 -10.69 -2.71 -4.16
N ARG A 46 -9.86 -2.94 -3.12
CA ARG A 46 -9.80 -2.10 -1.91
C ARG A 46 -8.86 -0.91 -2.06
N ASP A 47 -7.93 -0.98 -3.01
CA ASP A 47 -7.11 0.16 -3.42
C ASP A 47 -7.78 0.87 -4.62
N VAL A 48 -8.91 1.53 -4.35
CA VAL A 48 -9.38 2.61 -5.22
C VAL A 48 -8.41 3.76 -4.99
N TRP A 49 -7.58 4.08 -5.98
CA TRP A 49 -6.76 5.30 -5.97
C TRP A 49 -7.69 6.51 -5.72
N ARG A 50 -7.78 6.97 -4.47
CA ARG A 50 -8.17 8.35 -4.17
C ARG A 50 -6.90 9.17 -4.33
N GLY A 51 -6.88 10.07 -5.30
CA GLY A 51 -5.79 11.03 -5.52
C GLY A 51 -5.50 11.88 -4.26
N PRO A 52 -4.65 12.91 -4.34
CA PRO A 52 -4.32 13.74 -3.19
C PRO A 52 -5.62 14.26 -2.57
N ILE A 53 -5.80 13.96 -1.29
CA ILE A 53 -6.95 14.35 -0.49
C ILE A 53 -6.89 15.88 -0.38
N ALA A 54 -7.53 16.60 -1.29
CA ALA A 54 -7.94 17.96 -1.00
C ALA A 54 -9.01 17.86 0.11
N PRO A 55 -8.83 18.50 1.28
CA PRO A 55 -9.83 18.51 2.32
C PRO A 55 -10.90 19.54 1.95
N THR A 56 -11.59 19.36 0.84
CA THR A 56 -12.82 20.13 0.58
C THR A 56 -13.94 19.45 1.33
N ALA A 57 -14.21 19.99 2.52
CA ALA A 57 -15.48 19.86 3.20
C ALA A 57 -16.63 19.94 2.19
N GLN A 58 -17.29 18.81 1.93
CA GLN A 58 -18.60 18.85 1.32
C GLN A 58 -19.61 18.93 2.48
N PRO A 59 -20.43 20.00 2.55
CA PRO A 59 -21.45 20.09 3.57
C PRO A 59 -22.50 18.99 3.34
N ILE A 60 -22.88 18.35 4.45
CA ILE A 60 -23.94 17.34 4.52
C ILE A 60 -25.24 17.98 4.00
N PRO A 61 -25.97 17.37 3.04
CA PRO A 61 -27.27 17.90 2.67
C PRO A 61 -28.26 17.61 3.80
N VAL A 62 -28.48 18.58 4.68
CA VAL A 62 -29.62 18.55 5.59
C VAL A 62 -30.89 18.75 4.77
N ARG A 63 -31.68 17.68 4.64
CA ARG A 63 -32.98 17.69 3.96
C ARG A 63 -33.98 18.51 4.78
N VAL A 64 -34.07 19.81 4.51
CA VAL A 64 -35.11 20.67 5.09
C VAL A 64 -36.44 20.33 4.43
N LYS A 65 -37.30 19.61 5.16
CA LYS A 65 -38.70 19.36 4.79
C LYS A 65 -39.47 20.68 4.98
N TRP A 66 -39.75 21.39 3.89
CA TRP A 66 -40.72 22.48 3.91
C TRP A 66 -42.13 21.88 3.97
N ARG A 67 -42.72 21.89 5.16
CA ARG A 67 -44.17 21.74 5.34
C ARG A 67 -44.76 23.14 5.25
N ARG A 68 -45.57 23.42 4.22
CA ARG A 68 -46.52 24.54 4.24
C ARG A 68 -47.93 23.98 4.20
N ASN A 69 -48.72 24.51 5.13
CA ASN A 69 -50.15 24.33 5.29
C ASN A 69 -50.89 25.26 4.33
#